data_AF-A0A352V5P6-F1
#
_entry.id   AF-A0A352V5P6-F1
#
_cell.length_a   1.000
_cell.length_b   1.000
_cell.length_c   1.000
_cell.angle_alpha   90.00
_cell.angle_beta   90.00
_cell.angle_gamma   90.00
#
_symmetry.space_group_name_H-M   'P 1'
#
loop_
_entity.id
_entity.type
_entity.pdbx_description
1 polymer ?
#
loop_
_entity_poly.entity_id
_entity_poly.type
_entity_poly.pdbx_seq_one_letter_code
_entity_poly.pdbx_strand_id
1 'polypeptide(L)'
;MNYSDKTLLALDQVKKQDENMIACFAFGSFVTEETSPKNYREIRIFDGDNFIISKFNLTNIYPDIDIICVSSDPEKTSSLFNQNINDVFGHFVTINVISQKIFEQELFLNQPSAIKRILLYRELLIVKGEEYLQKIKTEVEKIASPLDLVFQKEFNFRKEYLKLFSKYNIDTIIFSKNDYEHLFPNIYQFIIGNLYGGFPEDRIKLVYPKTMNLKAKLDISKVESLEII
;
A
#
# COMPACT_ATOMS: atom_id res chain seq x y z
N MET A 1 25.90 -10.05 3.82
CA MET A 1 24.98 -9.49 2.79
C MET A 1 23.69 -9.18 3.53
N ASN A 2 23.28 -7.92 3.58
CA ASN A 2 22.09 -7.51 4.34
C ASN A 2 20.81 -8.04 3.65
N TYR A 3 19.72 -8.15 4.39
CA TYR A 3 18.45 -8.70 3.89
C TYR A 3 17.85 -7.85 2.73
N SER A 4 18.11 -6.54 2.74
CA SER A 4 17.82 -5.60 1.64
C SER A 4 18.47 -6.05 0.32
N ASP A 5 19.74 -6.43 0.35
CA ASP A 5 20.53 -6.76 -0.83
C ASP A 5 19.99 -8.02 -1.51
N LYS A 6 19.55 -9.01 -0.73
CA LYS A 6 18.94 -10.24 -1.26
C LYS A 6 17.61 -9.96 -1.98
N THR A 7 16.80 -9.06 -1.42
CA THR A 7 15.53 -8.65 -2.05
C THR A 7 15.79 -7.95 -3.37
N LEU A 8 16.72 -6.99 -3.38
CA LEU A 8 17.09 -6.26 -4.59
C LEU A 8 17.69 -7.17 -5.67
N LEU A 9 18.48 -8.18 -5.28
CA LEU A 9 19.00 -9.20 -6.21
C LEU A 9 17.89 -10.02 -6.85
N ALA A 10 16.88 -10.45 -6.08
CA ALA A 10 15.73 -11.18 -6.63
C ALA A 10 14.90 -10.31 -7.58
N LEU A 11 14.70 -9.03 -7.25
CA LEU A 11 14.06 -8.06 -8.14
C LEU A 11 14.86 -7.84 -9.43
N ASP A 12 16.19 -7.77 -9.34
CA ASP A 12 17.06 -7.64 -10.51
C ASP A 12 17.03 -8.89 -11.41
N GLN A 13 16.90 -10.09 -10.83
CA GLN A 13 16.71 -11.33 -11.59
C GLN A 13 15.40 -11.31 -12.39
N VAL A 14 14.28 -10.95 -11.76
CA VAL A 14 13.00 -10.82 -12.45
C VAL A 14 13.07 -9.75 -13.53
N LYS A 15 13.66 -8.59 -13.23
CA LYS A 15 13.88 -7.49 -14.20
C LYS A 15 14.62 -7.96 -15.46
N LYS A 16 15.63 -8.81 -15.31
CA LYS A 16 16.44 -9.33 -16.43
C LYS A 16 15.69 -10.34 -17.30
N GLN A 17 14.75 -11.09 -16.71
CA GLN A 17 13.98 -12.13 -17.41
C GLN A 17 12.68 -11.58 -18.01
N ASP A 18 12.11 -10.52 -17.43
CA ASP A 18 10.80 -10.01 -17.82
C ASP A 18 10.89 -8.91 -18.89
N GLU A 19 10.72 -9.34 -20.15
CA GLU A 19 10.60 -8.45 -21.31
C GLU A 19 9.29 -7.64 -21.30
N ASN A 20 8.26 -8.09 -20.56
CA ASN A 20 6.95 -7.42 -20.49
C ASN A 20 6.92 -6.31 -19.42
N MET A 21 7.90 -6.29 -18.51
CA MET A 21 8.01 -5.27 -17.48
C MET A 21 8.36 -3.92 -18.10
N ILE A 22 7.46 -2.95 -17.97
CA ILE A 22 7.62 -1.58 -18.46
C ILE A 22 8.32 -0.73 -17.39
N ALA A 23 7.82 -0.81 -16.16
CA ALA A 23 8.39 -0.10 -15.03
C ALA A 23 8.29 -0.93 -13.75
N CYS A 24 9.22 -0.74 -12.83
CA CYS A 24 9.18 -1.35 -11.51
C CYS A 24 9.85 -0.43 -10.52
N PHE A 25 9.18 -0.15 -9.41
CA PHE A 25 9.70 0.75 -8.38
C PHE A 25 9.18 0.35 -7.00
N ALA A 26 10.04 0.52 -5.99
CA ALA A 26 9.69 0.36 -4.59
C ALA A 26 9.35 1.72 -3.97
N PHE A 27 8.53 1.71 -2.93
CA PHE A 27 8.16 2.87 -2.14
C PHE A 27 7.95 2.46 -0.67
N GLY A 28 7.68 3.44 0.20
CA GLY A 28 7.35 3.16 1.60
C GLY A 28 8.55 3.27 2.54
N SER A 29 8.44 2.64 3.72
CA SER A 29 9.45 2.73 4.79
C SER A 29 10.78 2.08 4.41
N PHE A 30 10.78 1.14 3.46
CA PHE A 30 12.01 0.56 2.91
C PHE A 30 12.86 1.62 2.17
N VAL A 31 12.23 2.51 1.42
CA VAL A 31 12.93 3.53 0.62
C VAL A 31 13.42 4.69 1.49
N THR A 32 12.59 5.15 2.42
CA THR A 32 12.93 6.30 3.27
C THR A 32 13.81 5.94 4.47
N GLU A 33 14.20 4.67 4.61
CA GLU A 33 14.92 4.10 5.77
C GLU A 33 14.22 4.34 7.14
N GLU A 34 12.96 4.78 7.12
CA GLU A 34 12.16 5.00 8.32
C GLU A 34 11.54 3.69 8.81
N THR A 35 12.40 2.82 9.35
CA THR A 35 11.97 1.52 9.86
C THR A 35 11.67 1.64 11.36
N SER A 36 10.44 1.35 11.75
CA SER A 36 10.08 1.08 13.14
C SER A 36 9.83 -0.42 13.27
N PRO A 37 10.45 -1.12 14.24
CA PRO A 37 10.18 -2.55 14.47
C PRO A 37 8.75 -2.81 14.95
N LYS A 38 8.02 -1.75 15.33
CA LYS A 38 6.62 -1.80 15.77
C LYS A 38 5.73 -1.00 14.84
N ASN A 39 4.64 -1.61 14.38
CA ASN A 39 3.62 -0.97 13.57
C ASN A 39 2.22 -1.44 13.99
N TYR A 40 1.18 -0.70 13.61
CA TYR A 40 -0.20 -1.03 13.94
C TYR A 40 -0.90 -1.81 12.83
N ARG A 41 -1.50 -2.94 13.20
CA ARG A 41 -2.46 -3.69 12.38
C ARG A 41 -3.85 -3.06 12.56
N GLU A 42 -4.45 -2.62 11.47
CA GLU A 42 -5.80 -2.01 11.47
C GLU A 42 -6.88 -3.07 11.23
N ILE A 43 -7.86 -3.15 12.13
CA ILE A 43 -9.09 -3.92 11.97
C ILE A 43 -10.23 -2.93 11.88
N ARG A 44 -10.91 -2.87 10.74
CA ARG A 44 -12.09 -2.02 10.55
C ARG A 44 -13.33 -2.85 10.79
N ILE A 45 -14.20 -2.35 11.65
CA ILE A 45 -15.45 -3.00 12.04
C ILE A 45 -16.62 -2.25 11.39
N PHE A 46 -17.47 -3.00 10.72
CA PHE A 46 -18.68 -2.54 10.05
C PHE A 46 -19.89 -3.31 10.56
N ASP A 47 -21.06 -2.67 10.49
CA ASP A 47 -22.38 -3.29 10.62
C ASP A 47 -23.12 -3.12 9.29
N GLY A 48 -23.06 -4.15 8.44
CA GLY A 48 -23.40 -4.03 7.03
C GLY A 48 -22.48 -3.03 6.33
N ASP A 49 -23.07 -1.99 5.73
CA ASP A 49 -22.33 -0.90 5.08
C ASP A 49 -21.93 0.22 6.06
N ASN A 50 -22.39 0.17 7.32
CA ASN A 50 -22.12 1.20 8.30
C ASN A 50 -20.77 1.00 8.96
N PHE A 51 -19.85 1.95 8.79
CA PHE A 51 -18.59 1.96 9.53
C PHE A 51 -18.83 2.26 11.02
N ILE A 52 -18.24 1.44 11.90
CA ILE A 52 -18.39 1.54 13.35
C ILE A 52 -17.10 2.11 13.97
N ILE A 53 -16.00 1.35 13.89
CA ILE A 53 -14.70 1.72 14.45
C ILE A 53 -13.53 1.14 13.63
N SER A 54 -12.34 1.71 13.83
CA SER A 54 -11.08 1.05 13.53
C SER A 54 -10.30 0.76 14.81
N LYS A 55 -9.95 -0.50 15.02
CA LYS A 55 -9.05 -0.97 16.09
C LYS A 55 -7.64 -1.16 15.53
N PHE A 56 -6.65 -0.54 16.15
CA PHE A 56 -5.24 -0.65 15.79
C PHE A 56 -4.53 -1.44 16.87
N ASN A 57 -4.01 -2.61 16.53
CA ASN A 57 -3.22 -3.44 17.45
C ASN A 57 -1.74 -3.29 17.15
N LEU A 58 -0.93 -2.97 18.15
CA LEU A 58 0.51 -2.88 18.01
C LEU A 58 1.09 -4.26 17.73
N THR A 59 1.96 -4.36 16.73
CA THR A 59 2.55 -5.61 16.29
C THR A 59 4.02 -5.40 15.96
N ASN A 60 4.85 -6.41 16.25
CA ASN A 60 6.24 -6.41 15.81
C ASN A 60 6.27 -6.82 14.34
N ILE A 61 6.63 -5.90 13.45
CA ILE A 61 6.64 -6.14 12.01
C ILE A 61 7.91 -5.54 11.45
N TYR A 62 8.66 -6.35 10.70
CA TYR A 62 9.79 -5.87 9.92
C TYR A 62 9.31 -4.94 8.81
N PRO A 63 10.08 -3.92 8.41
CA PRO A 63 9.64 -2.96 7.42
C PRO A 63 9.17 -3.66 6.13
N ASP A 64 7.95 -3.31 5.73
CA ASP A 64 7.32 -3.76 4.49
C ASP A 64 8.04 -3.11 3.29
N ILE A 65 8.34 -3.91 2.28
CA ILE A 65 8.80 -3.48 0.96
C ILE A 65 7.58 -3.48 0.06
N ASP A 66 7.07 -2.29 -0.25
CA ASP A 66 5.97 -2.15 -1.19
C ASP A 66 6.50 -1.84 -2.59
N ILE A 67 6.07 -2.62 -3.56
CA ILE A 67 6.52 -2.56 -4.95
C ILE A 67 5.31 -2.38 -5.86
N ILE A 68 5.46 -1.51 -6.86
CA ILE A 68 4.57 -1.44 -8.02
C ILE A 68 5.37 -1.88 -9.24
N CYS A 69 4.80 -2.83 -9.99
CA CYS A 69 5.32 -3.29 -11.25
C CYS A 69 4.27 -3.05 -12.34
N VAL A 70 4.64 -2.29 -13.37
CA VAL A 70 3.83 -2.00 -14.55
C VAL A 70 4.27 -2.94 -15.66
N SER A 71 3.32 -3.69 -16.22
CA SER A 71 3.60 -4.71 -17.23
C SER A 71 2.63 -4.64 -18.40
N SER A 72 3.09 -5.04 -19.60
CA SER A 72 2.23 -5.31 -20.74
C SER A 72 1.51 -6.66 -20.63
N ASP A 73 2.01 -7.57 -19.77
CA ASP A 73 1.43 -8.89 -19.48
C ASP A 73 1.55 -9.21 -17.97
N PRO A 74 0.60 -8.71 -17.15
CA PRO A 74 0.66 -8.87 -15.69
C PRO A 74 0.75 -10.32 -15.21
N GLU A 75 0.13 -11.26 -15.91
CA GLU A 75 0.12 -12.68 -15.53
C GLU A 75 1.49 -13.34 -15.74
N LYS A 76 2.18 -13.02 -16.84
CA LYS A 76 3.57 -13.50 -17.04
C LYS A 76 4.51 -12.89 -16.01
N THR A 77 4.42 -11.59 -15.78
CA THR A 77 5.23 -10.89 -14.78
C THR A 77 5.00 -11.46 -13.38
N SER A 78 3.75 -11.67 -12.98
CA SER A 78 3.41 -12.26 -11.67
C SER A 78 3.92 -13.70 -11.52
N SER A 79 3.87 -14.48 -12.60
CA SER A 79 4.40 -15.84 -12.65
C SER A 79 5.92 -15.86 -12.46
N LEU A 80 6.65 -14.93 -13.10
CA LEU A 80 8.10 -14.79 -12.91
C LEU A 80 8.46 -14.40 -11.47
N PHE A 81 7.70 -13.50 -10.85
CA PHE A 81 7.88 -13.19 -9.42
C PHE A 81 7.69 -14.43 -8.54
N ASN A 82 6.63 -15.21 -8.76
CA ASN A 82 6.39 -16.44 -7.99
C ASN A 82 7.46 -17.53 -8.21
N GLN A 83 8.12 -17.56 -9.36
CA GLN A 83 9.20 -18.52 -9.62
C GLN A 83 10.52 -18.11 -8.94
N ASN A 84 10.81 -16.81 -8.92
CA ASN A 84 12.10 -16.28 -8.47
C ASN A 84 12.10 -15.78 -7.01
N ILE A 85 10.93 -15.46 -6.44
CA ILE A 85 10.77 -14.97 -5.07
C ILE A 85 9.95 -15.97 -4.26
N ASN A 86 10.64 -16.88 -3.57
CA ASN A 86 10.01 -17.87 -2.70
C ASN A 86 10.07 -17.48 -1.22
N ASP A 87 11.11 -16.75 -0.81
CA ASP A 87 11.26 -16.23 0.55
C ASP A 87 12.07 -14.93 0.51
N VAL A 88 11.51 -13.87 1.11
CA VAL A 88 12.25 -12.64 1.36
C VAL A 88 12.62 -12.62 2.84
N PHE A 89 13.78 -13.18 3.12
CA PHE A 89 14.26 -13.40 4.49
C PHE A 89 14.20 -12.11 5.32
N GLY A 90 13.36 -12.09 6.35
CA GLY A 90 13.29 -11.00 7.33
C GLY A 90 12.54 -9.74 6.90
N HIS A 91 11.97 -9.68 5.70
CA HIS A 91 11.13 -8.56 5.24
C HIS A 91 9.83 -9.06 4.63
N PHE A 92 8.76 -8.29 4.84
CA PHE A 92 7.51 -8.53 4.13
C PHE A 92 7.54 -7.76 2.82
N VAL A 93 7.18 -8.40 1.72
CA VAL A 93 7.15 -7.79 0.40
C VAL A 93 5.75 -7.87 -0.17
N THR A 94 5.18 -6.71 -0.50
CA THR A 94 3.95 -6.63 -1.28
C THR A 94 4.30 -6.15 -2.69
N ILE A 95 4.00 -6.97 -3.70
CA ILE A 95 4.18 -6.60 -5.11
C ILE A 95 2.81 -6.43 -5.74
N ASN A 96 2.55 -5.24 -6.27
CA ASN A 96 1.35 -4.93 -7.03
C ASN A 96 1.73 -4.95 -8.51
N VAL A 97 1.35 -6.00 -9.23
CA VAL A 97 1.54 -6.10 -10.68
C VAL A 97 0.30 -5.55 -11.38
N ILE A 98 0.48 -4.54 -12.21
CA ILE A 98 -0.60 -3.74 -12.81
C ILE A 98 -0.36 -3.66 -14.32
N SER A 99 -1.40 -3.79 -15.13
CA SER A 99 -1.25 -3.55 -16.56
C SER A 99 -0.91 -2.08 -16.83
N GLN A 100 -0.15 -1.80 -17.90
CA GLN A 100 0.13 -0.42 -18.30
C GLN A 100 -1.14 0.41 -18.43
N LYS A 101 -2.18 -0.14 -19.07
CA LYS A 101 -3.45 0.54 -19.28
C LYS A 101 -4.11 0.95 -17.97
N ILE A 102 -4.19 0.04 -17.00
CA ILE A 102 -4.81 0.30 -15.69
C ILE A 102 -3.96 1.33 -14.92
N PHE A 103 -2.63 1.17 -14.94
CA PHE A 103 -1.72 2.09 -14.27
C PHE A 103 -1.90 3.52 -14.77
N GLU A 104 -1.95 3.71 -16.09
CA GLU A 104 -2.21 5.02 -16.71
C GLU A 104 -3.61 5.54 -16.37
N GLN A 105 -4.65 4.71 -16.48
CA GLN A 105 -6.02 5.10 -16.11
C GLN A 105 -6.09 5.64 -14.67
N GLU A 106 -5.50 4.92 -13.70
CA GLU A 106 -5.45 5.30 -12.29
C GLU A 106 -4.73 6.64 -12.05
N LEU A 107 -3.71 6.94 -12.86
CA LEU A 107 -2.94 8.18 -12.79
C LEU A 107 -3.72 9.39 -13.32
N PHE A 108 -4.60 9.19 -14.30
CA PHE A 108 -5.38 10.26 -14.94
C PHE A 108 -6.81 10.43 -14.42
N LEU A 109 -7.20 9.71 -13.36
CA LEU A 109 -8.49 9.91 -12.71
C LEU A 109 -8.65 11.34 -12.16
N ASN A 110 -9.88 11.87 -12.14
CA ASN A 110 -10.17 13.16 -11.49
C ASN A 110 -10.24 13.08 -9.95
N GLN A 111 -10.12 11.88 -9.39
CA GLN A 111 -10.12 11.62 -7.94
C GLN A 111 -8.76 11.03 -7.50
N PRO A 112 -8.45 11.03 -6.20
CA PRO A 112 -7.27 10.36 -5.69
C PRO A 112 -7.25 8.87 -5.95
N SER A 113 -6.08 8.34 -6.28
CA SER A 113 -5.81 6.90 -6.30
C SER A 113 -4.54 6.62 -5.51
N ALA A 114 -4.34 5.38 -5.06
CA ALA A 114 -3.09 4.99 -4.41
C ALA A 114 -1.92 5.20 -5.38
N ILE A 115 -2.07 4.78 -6.64
CA ILE A 115 -1.02 4.87 -7.67
C ILE A 115 -0.61 6.31 -7.93
N LYS A 116 -1.58 7.20 -8.14
CA LYS A 116 -1.30 8.63 -8.39
C LYS A 116 -0.59 9.28 -7.22
N ARG A 117 -1.07 9.07 -6.00
CA ARG A 117 -0.43 9.65 -4.81
C ARG A 117 0.98 9.12 -4.58
N ILE A 118 1.22 7.84 -4.85
CA ILE A 118 2.55 7.25 -4.74
C ILE A 118 3.49 7.90 -5.74
N LEU A 119 3.11 7.98 -7.02
CA LEU A 119 3.94 8.57 -8.07
C LEU A 119 4.28 10.05 -7.79
N LEU A 120 3.29 10.83 -7.35
CA LEU A 120 3.44 12.27 -7.16
C LEU A 120 4.19 12.63 -5.87
N TYR A 121 3.90 11.95 -4.76
CA TYR A 121 4.23 12.45 -3.42
C TYR A 121 5.07 11.53 -2.55
N ARG A 122 5.44 10.34 -3.04
CA ARG A 122 6.32 9.42 -2.30
C ARG A 122 7.71 9.42 -2.92
N GLU A 123 8.70 9.16 -2.07
CA GLU A 123 10.03 8.79 -2.54
C GLU A 123 9.98 7.40 -3.16
N LEU A 124 10.60 7.26 -4.34
CA LEU A 124 10.57 6.05 -5.14
C LEU A 124 11.99 5.56 -5.39
N LEU A 125 12.22 4.27 -5.15
CA LEU A 125 13.41 3.57 -5.63
C LEU A 125 13.06 2.91 -6.96
N ILE A 126 13.51 3.49 -8.07
CA ILE A 126 13.20 3.00 -9.41
C ILE A 126 14.17 1.88 -9.80
N VAL A 127 13.62 0.72 -10.12
CA VAL A 127 14.36 -0.48 -10.54
C VAL A 127 14.40 -0.58 -12.08
N LYS A 128 13.31 -0.22 -12.76
CA LYS A 128 13.16 -0.18 -14.22
C LYS A 128 12.16 0.89 -14.64
N GLY A 129 12.36 1.46 -15.83
CA GLY A 129 11.39 2.36 -16.47
C GLY A 129 11.46 3.81 -16.02
N GLU A 130 12.64 4.31 -15.65
CA GLU A 130 12.81 5.68 -15.15
C GLU A 130 12.30 6.75 -16.13
N GLU A 131 12.67 6.68 -17.41
CA GLU A 131 12.20 7.62 -18.43
C GLU A 131 10.67 7.61 -18.58
N TYR A 132 10.07 6.42 -18.57
CA TYR A 132 8.61 6.25 -18.61
C TYR A 132 7.94 6.91 -17.40
N LEU A 133 8.45 6.65 -16.20
CA LEU A 133 7.90 7.19 -14.94
C LEU A 133 8.09 8.71 -14.84
N GLN A 134 9.23 9.24 -15.27
CA GLN A 134 9.47 10.69 -15.28
C GLN A 134 8.52 11.41 -16.24
N LYS A 135 8.39 10.88 -17.47
CA LYS A 135 7.48 11.45 -18.48
C LYS A 135 6.04 11.49 -17.97
N ILE A 136 5.52 10.36 -17.50
CA ILE A 136 4.13 10.29 -17.05
C ILE A 136 3.90 11.10 -15.78
N LYS A 137 4.87 11.15 -14.86
CA LYS A 137 4.78 12.02 -13.68
C LYS A 137 4.60 13.49 -14.06
N THR A 138 5.37 14.01 -15.02
CA THR A 138 5.21 15.37 -15.52
C THR A 138 3.84 15.63 -16.15
N GLU A 139 3.22 14.63 -16.78
CA GLU A 139 1.86 14.75 -17.32
C GLU A 139 0.81 14.77 -16.21
N VAL A 140 0.94 13.89 -15.22
CA VAL A 140 0.02 13.77 -14.08
C VAL A 140 0.08 15.01 -13.17
N GLU A 141 1.26 15.61 -12.97
CA GLU A 141 1.41 16.85 -12.19
C GLU A 141 0.55 18.01 -12.73
N LYS A 142 0.29 18.04 -14.04
CA LYS A 142 -0.52 19.10 -14.69
C LYS A 142 -2.01 18.97 -14.40
N ILE A 143 -2.47 17.78 -14.01
CA ILE A 143 -3.88 17.48 -13.75
C ILE A 143 -4.16 17.12 -12.29
N ALA A 144 -3.12 17.07 -11.44
CA ALA A 144 -3.25 16.73 -10.03
C ALA A 144 -4.22 17.70 -9.34
N SER A 145 -5.24 17.15 -8.69
CA SER A 145 -6.25 17.94 -7.99
C SER A 145 -5.74 18.38 -6.61
N PRO A 146 -6.27 19.48 -6.04
CA PRO A 146 -5.99 19.84 -4.65
C PRO A 146 -6.32 18.71 -3.66
N LEU A 147 -7.34 17.89 -3.97
CA LEU A 147 -7.78 16.77 -3.15
C LEU A 147 -6.72 15.66 -3.08
N ASP A 148 -5.93 15.44 -4.13
CA ASP A 148 -4.83 14.47 -4.14
C ASP A 148 -3.79 14.80 -3.06
N LEU A 149 -3.41 16.09 -2.98
CA LEU A 149 -2.44 16.59 -2.00
C LEU A 149 -3.02 16.58 -0.59
N VAL A 150 -4.27 17.02 -0.40
CA VAL A 150 -4.93 17.02 0.92
C VAL A 150 -5.02 15.59 1.44
N PHE A 151 -5.46 14.65 0.62
CA PHE A 151 -5.57 13.25 1.02
C PHE A 151 -4.21 12.63 1.35
N GLN A 152 -3.16 12.97 0.58
CA GLN A 152 -1.80 12.53 0.91
C GLN A 152 -1.27 13.12 2.24
N LYS A 153 -1.51 14.41 2.49
CA LYS A 153 -1.12 15.05 3.75
C LYS A 153 -1.81 14.39 4.93
N GLU A 154 -3.10 14.08 4.80
CA GLU A 154 -3.86 13.38 5.83
C GLU A 154 -3.34 11.96 6.07
N PHE A 155 -2.96 11.24 5.01
CA PHE A 155 -2.32 9.92 5.12
C PHE A 155 -0.99 9.98 5.88
N ASN A 156 -0.15 10.97 5.57
CA ASN A 156 1.11 11.19 6.28
C ASN A 156 0.87 11.58 7.74
N PHE A 157 -0.09 12.48 8.01
CA PHE A 157 -0.46 12.89 9.36
C PHE A 157 -0.92 11.69 10.19
N ARG A 158 -1.80 10.84 9.65
CA ARG A 158 -2.24 9.61 10.33
C ARG A 158 -1.08 8.67 10.63
N LYS A 159 -0.13 8.50 9.71
CA LYS A 159 1.07 7.66 9.92
C LYS A 159 1.88 8.19 11.11
N GLU A 160 2.17 9.48 11.14
CA GLU A 160 2.93 10.08 12.24
C GLU A 160 2.15 10.08 13.57
N TYR A 161 0.84 10.28 13.50
CA TYR A 161 -0.04 10.18 14.65
C TYR A 161 0.04 8.78 15.29
N LEU A 162 -0.09 7.71 14.50
CA LEU A 162 0.06 6.33 14.98
C LEU A 162 1.49 6.03 15.47
N LYS A 163 2.52 6.55 14.78
CA LYS A 163 3.93 6.39 15.18
C LYS A 163 4.23 7.01 16.55
N LEU A 164 3.51 8.05 16.96
CA LEU A 164 3.62 8.62 18.30
C LEU A 164 3.22 7.59 19.37
N PHE A 165 2.09 6.91 19.20
CA PHE A 165 1.61 5.91 20.15
C PHE A 165 2.51 4.67 20.22
N SER A 166 3.10 4.26 19.08
CA SER A 166 4.02 3.12 19.08
C SER A 166 5.31 3.40 19.88
N LYS A 167 5.80 4.65 19.89
CA LYS A 167 6.92 5.07 20.75
C LYS A 167 6.62 4.91 22.24
N TYR A 168 5.36 5.09 22.63
CA TYR A 168 4.89 4.89 24.00
C TYR A 168 4.39 3.47 24.30
N ASN A 169 4.57 2.52 23.38
CA ASN A 169 4.13 1.13 23.51
C ASN A 169 2.64 0.99 23.84
N ILE A 170 1.78 1.82 23.24
CA ILE A 170 0.34 1.68 23.41
C ILE A 170 -0.14 0.49 22.57
N ASP A 171 -0.56 -0.59 23.23
CA ASP A 171 -0.89 -1.85 22.54
C ASP A 171 -2.12 -1.76 21.65
N THR A 172 -3.10 -0.93 22.00
CA THR A 172 -4.34 -0.77 21.24
C THR A 172 -4.78 0.68 21.17
N ILE A 173 -5.14 1.13 19.97
CA ILE A 173 -5.80 2.42 19.71
C ILE A 173 -7.14 2.14 19.05
N ILE A 174 -8.17 2.87 19.43
CA ILE A 174 -9.48 2.77 18.80
C ILE A 174 -9.85 4.15 18.26
N PHE A 175 -10.22 4.21 16.98
CA PHE A 175 -10.86 5.38 16.40
C PHE A 175 -12.31 5.06 16.10
N SER A 176 -13.20 5.84 16.70
CA SER A 176 -14.61 5.91 16.37
C SER A 176 -14.84 6.65 15.05
N LYS A 177 -16.07 6.54 14.53
CA LYS A 177 -16.55 7.40 13.44
C LYS A 177 -16.27 8.90 13.71
N ASN A 178 -16.60 9.39 14.90
CA ASN A 178 -16.40 10.81 15.24
C ASN A 178 -14.91 11.19 15.21
N ASP A 179 -14.02 10.31 15.70
CA ASP A 179 -12.57 10.55 15.65
C ASP A 179 -12.10 10.69 14.21
N TYR A 180 -12.59 9.83 13.31
CA TYR A 180 -12.29 9.90 11.89
C TYR A 180 -12.85 11.16 11.22
N GLU A 181 -14.10 11.52 11.48
CA GLU A 181 -14.72 12.72 10.92
C GLU A 181 -13.98 14.01 11.35
N HIS A 182 -13.40 14.04 12.54
CA HIS A 182 -12.67 15.19 13.06
C HIS A 182 -11.18 15.21 12.68
N LEU A 183 -10.48 14.09 12.80
CA LEU A 183 -9.02 14.02 12.63
C LEU A 183 -8.60 13.64 11.21
N PHE A 184 -9.39 12.80 10.54
CA PHE A 184 -9.05 12.21 9.25
C PHE A 184 -10.27 12.13 8.30
N PRO A 185 -10.87 13.28 7.94
CA PRO A 185 -12.14 13.32 7.21
C PRO A 185 -12.07 12.69 5.81
N ASN A 186 -10.96 12.82 5.06
CA ASN A 186 -10.85 12.23 3.73
C ASN A 186 -10.60 10.72 3.80
N ILE A 187 -9.84 10.26 4.79
CA ILE A 187 -9.67 8.84 5.09
C ILE A 187 -11.00 8.23 5.50
N TYR A 188 -11.83 8.95 6.26
CA TYR A 188 -13.19 8.52 6.56
C TYR A 188 -14.03 8.33 5.29
N GLN A 189 -14.06 9.33 4.40
CA GLN A 189 -14.76 9.22 3.11
C GLN A 189 -14.25 8.04 2.27
N PHE A 190 -12.95 7.77 2.31
CA PHE A 190 -12.37 6.58 1.66
C PHE A 190 -12.83 5.27 2.32
N ILE A 191 -12.88 5.20 3.65
CA ILE A 191 -13.31 4.00 4.39
C ILE A 191 -14.75 3.62 4.07
N ILE A 192 -15.64 4.60 3.94
CA ILE A 192 -17.07 4.40 3.63
C ILE A 192 -17.36 4.34 2.13
N GLY A 193 -16.34 4.42 1.26
CA GLY A 193 -16.47 4.26 -0.18
C GLY A 193 -16.91 5.51 -0.97
N ASN A 194 -17.00 6.68 -0.33
CA ASN A 194 -17.38 7.93 -0.98
C ASN A 194 -16.21 8.63 -1.69
N LEU A 195 -14.97 8.24 -1.36
CA LEU A 195 -13.76 8.76 -1.98
C LEU A 195 -12.94 7.61 -2.55
N TYR A 196 -12.63 7.66 -3.84
CA TYR A 196 -11.63 6.76 -4.42
C TYR A 196 -10.24 7.08 -3.84
N GLY A 197 -9.44 6.06 -3.57
CA GLY A 197 -8.16 6.26 -2.87
C GLY A 197 -7.35 5.00 -2.61
N GLY A 198 -7.92 3.84 -2.94
CA GLY A 198 -7.29 2.54 -2.87
C GLY A 198 -6.42 2.24 -4.08
N PHE A 199 -5.89 1.03 -4.11
CA PHE A 199 -5.29 0.45 -5.29
C PHE A 199 -6.38 -0.14 -6.19
N PRO A 200 -6.18 -0.20 -7.52
CA PRO A 200 -7.14 -0.77 -8.44
C PRO A 200 -7.39 -2.26 -8.13
N GLU A 201 -8.63 -2.71 -8.24
CA GLU A 201 -9.07 -4.06 -7.83
C GLU A 201 -8.51 -5.17 -8.73
N ASP A 202 -8.30 -4.86 -10.01
CA ASP A 202 -7.83 -5.76 -11.06
C ASP A 202 -6.30 -5.97 -11.08
N ARG A 203 -5.57 -5.38 -10.12
CA ARG A 203 -4.14 -5.69 -9.95
C ARG A 203 -3.94 -7.10 -9.42
N ILE A 204 -2.84 -7.70 -9.84
CA ILE A 204 -2.35 -8.94 -9.22
C ILE A 204 -1.52 -8.55 -8.00
N LYS A 205 -2.02 -8.86 -6.80
CA LYS A 205 -1.33 -8.60 -5.54
C LYS A 205 -0.60 -9.86 -5.07
N LEU A 206 0.73 -9.79 -4.99
CA LEU A 206 1.58 -10.82 -4.42
C LEU A 206 2.07 -10.36 -3.04
N VAL A 207 2.08 -11.27 -2.07
CA VAL A 207 2.53 -10.99 -0.69
C VAL A 207 3.47 -12.10 -0.25
N TYR A 208 4.66 -11.72 0.24
CA TYR A 208 5.70 -12.65 0.69
C TYR A 208 6.18 -12.28 2.10
N PRO A 209 6.22 -13.24 3.05
CA PRO A 209 5.54 -14.54 3.01
C PRO A 209 4.01 -14.36 2.93
N LYS A 210 3.30 -15.39 2.43
CA LYS A 210 1.88 -15.34 2.01
C LYS A 210 0.84 -14.86 3.04
N THR A 211 1.19 -14.70 4.32
CA THR A 211 0.21 -14.40 5.38
C THR A 211 0.67 -13.31 6.34
N MET A 212 -0.08 -12.21 6.40
CA MET A 212 0.01 -11.25 7.51
C MET A 212 -1.32 -10.71 8.03
N ASN A 213 -2.40 -10.79 7.26
CA ASN A 213 -3.70 -10.20 7.61
C ASN A 213 -3.63 -8.75 8.16
N LEU A 214 -2.67 -7.93 7.69
CA LEU A 214 -2.34 -6.58 8.19
C LEU A 214 -3.53 -5.60 8.24
N LYS A 215 -4.52 -5.84 7.40
CA LYS A 215 -5.79 -5.13 7.42
C LYS A 215 -6.90 -6.15 7.34
N ALA A 216 -7.84 -6.08 8.27
CA ALA A 216 -9.04 -6.91 8.26
C ALA A 216 -10.27 -6.00 8.19
N LYS A 217 -11.23 -6.38 7.36
CA LYS A 217 -12.59 -5.83 7.40
C LYS A 217 -13.48 -6.89 8.06
N LEU A 218 -14.06 -6.54 9.20
CA LEU A 218 -15.02 -7.39 9.92
C LEU A 218 -16.40 -6.78 9.76
N ASP A 219 -17.36 -7.57 9.30
CA ASP A 219 -18.76 -7.18 9.22
C ASP A 219 -19.54 -7.98 10.26
N ILE A 220 -19.90 -7.32 11.36
CA ILE A 220 -20.52 -8.01 12.52
C ILE A 220 -21.94 -8.52 12.20
N SER A 221 -22.59 -7.95 11.19
CA SER A 221 -23.90 -8.42 10.71
C SER A 221 -23.84 -9.82 10.08
N LYS A 222 -22.64 -10.26 9.69
CA LYS A 222 -22.37 -11.55 9.04
C LYS A 222 -21.69 -12.55 9.97
N VAL A 223 -21.46 -12.19 11.23
CA VAL A 223 -20.88 -13.09 12.22
C VAL A 223 -22.01 -13.88 12.87
N GLU A 224 -22.35 -15.03 12.28
CA GLU A 224 -23.19 -16.04 12.92
C GLU A 224 -22.39 -16.68 14.06
N SER A 225 -22.60 -16.21 15.28
CA SER A 225 -21.99 -16.66 16.56
C SER A 225 -20.51 -16.28 16.81
N LEU A 226 -20.32 -15.57 17.92
CA LEU A 226 -19.01 -15.25 18.51
C LEU A 226 -18.48 -16.49 19.26
N GLU A 227 -17.69 -17.33 18.60
CA GLU A 227 -16.63 -18.04 19.34
C GLU A 227 -15.44 -17.08 19.44
N ILE A 228 -15.25 -16.57 20.64
CA ILE A 228 -14.19 -15.65 21.04
C ILE A 228 -12.83 -16.35 20.83
N ILE A 229 -12.00 -15.83 19.92
CA ILE A 229 -10.56 -16.16 19.80
C ILE A 229 -9.76 -15.02 20.41
#